data_AF-A0A7R9PCW8-F1
#
_entry.id   AF-A0A7R9PCW8-F1
#
_cell.length_a   1.000
_cell.length_b   1.000
_cell.length_c   1.000
_cell.angle_alpha   90.00
_cell.angle_beta   90.00
_cell.angle_gamma   90.00
#
_symmetry.space_group_name_H-M   'P 1'
#
loop_
_entity.id
_entity.type
_entity.pdbx_description
1 polymer ?
#
loop_
_entity_poly.entity_id
_entity_poly.type
_entity_poly.pdbx_seq_one_letter_code
_entity_poly.pdbx_strand_id
1 'polypeptide(L)'
;MERKNVFTIKSIDEMFKKNSSYRVGVVKRSSEFDLLQDSDVPDILKIRKGALKCKKRYLMEIPNVEIHDNMTEALNEVCNSQFALVIMSDYLKAQKTQQQCEMVPLEGFLYTTELSFGLRERSSFQEYFRYQ
;
A
#
# COMPACT_ATOMS: atom_id res chain seq x y z
N MET A 1 32.97 4.89 -18.16
CA MET A 1 32.87 4.28 -16.81
C MET A 1 31.44 4.44 -16.34
N GLU A 2 30.68 3.35 -16.34
CA GLU A 2 29.32 3.33 -15.81
C GLU A 2 29.35 3.33 -14.29
N ARG A 3 28.54 4.19 -13.65
CA ARG A 3 28.06 3.95 -12.29
C ARG A 3 26.55 3.73 -12.37
N LYS A 4 26.12 2.47 -12.48
CA LYS A 4 24.76 2.06 -12.09
C LYS A 4 24.74 2.04 -10.57
N ASN A 5 24.33 3.15 -9.94
CA ASN A 5 23.92 3.11 -8.54
C ASN A 5 22.56 2.40 -8.48
N VAL A 6 22.59 1.07 -8.38
CA VAL A 6 21.40 0.28 -8.03
C VAL A 6 21.14 0.51 -6.55
N PHE A 7 20.42 1.58 -6.22
CA PHE A 7 19.88 1.75 -4.88
C PHE A 7 18.84 0.66 -4.65
N THR A 8 19.25 -0.40 -3.95
CA THR A 8 18.36 -1.49 -3.57
C THR A 8 17.83 -1.17 -2.17
N ILE A 9 16.68 -0.49 -2.09
CA ILE A 9 15.95 -0.37 -0.84
C ILE A 9 15.31 -1.74 -0.58
N LYS A 10 15.66 -2.37 0.54
CA LYS A 10 15.19 -3.72 0.90
C LYS A 10 14.24 -3.74 2.11
N SER A 11 13.99 -2.59 2.73
CA SER A 11 13.08 -2.48 3.86
C SER A 11 12.42 -1.11 3.92
N ILE A 12 11.30 -1.04 4.64
CA ILE A 12 10.60 0.20 4.98
C ILE A 12 11.51 1.09 5.84
N ASP A 13 12.28 0.50 6.74
CA ASP A 13 13.26 1.23 7.56
C ASP A 13 14.32 1.91 6.69
N GLU A 14 14.77 1.29 5.59
CA GLU A 14 15.68 1.91 4.63
C GLU A 14 15.01 3.03 3.82
N MET A 15 13.75 2.84 3.47
CA MET A 15 12.94 3.84 2.75
C MET A 15 12.72 5.11 3.57
N PHE A 16 12.78 5.06 4.90
CA PHE A 16 12.58 6.24 5.77
C PHE A 16 13.85 6.84 6.36
N LYS A 17 15.04 6.38 5.95
CA LYS A 17 16.32 7.03 6.34
C LYS A 17 16.38 8.47 5.81
N LYS A 18 17.05 9.36 6.56
CA LYS A 18 17.06 10.85 6.39
C LYS A 18 17.39 11.41 4.99
N ASN A 19 17.81 10.59 4.03
CA ASN A 19 18.15 10.99 2.66
C ASN A 19 17.29 10.30 1.58
N SER A 20 16.25 9.60 1.97
CA SER A 20 15.28 9.03 1.04
C SER A 20 14.37 10.13 0.48
N SER A 21 14.22 10.15 -0.83
CA SER A 21 13.23 10.96 -1.56
C SER A 21 11.93 10.18 -1.84
N TYR A 22 11.80 8.96 -1.31
CA TYR A 22 10.64 8.12 -1.57
C TYR A 22 9.41 8.66 -0.86
N ARG A 23 8.37 8.87 -1.65
CA ARG A 23 7.02 9.13 -1.14
C ARG A 23 6.30 7.81 -0.96
N VAL A 24 5.39 7.76 -0.01
CA VAL A 24 4.54 6.59 0.24
C VAL A 24 3.09 7.02 0.09
N GLY A 25 2.28 6.18 -0.54
CA GLY A 25 0.85 6.42 -0.61
C GLY A 25 -0.02 5.19 -0.54
N VAL A 26 -1.32 5.44 -0.55
CA VAL A 26 -2.40 4.46 -0.46
C VAL A 26 -3.60 4.94 -1.29
N VAL A 27 -4.46 4.00 -1.70
CA VAL A 27 -5.71 4.32 -2.41
C VAL A 27 -6.81 4.61 -1.40
N LYS A 28 -7.57 5.68 -1.61
CA LYS A 28 -8.67 6.11 -0.74
C LYS A 28 -9.75 5.02 -0.66
N ARG A 29 -10.31 4.81 0.54
CA ARG A 29 -11.38 3.81 0.81
C ARG A 29 -10.96 2.37 0.47
N SER A 30 -9.67 2.08 0.43
CA SER A 30 -9.17 0.70 0.37
C SER A 30 -8.99 0.16 1.79
N SER A 31 -8.92 -1.17 1.93
CA SER A 31 -8.63 -1.78 3.23
C SER A 31 -7.26 -1.34 3.77
N GLU A 32 -6.28 -1.11 2.90
CA GLU A 32 -4.97 -0.57 3.28
C GLU A 32 -5.05 0.85 3.82
N PHE A 33 -5.98 1.68 3.31
CA PHE A 33 -6.21 3.02 3.84
C PHE A 33 -6.76 2.94 5.26
N ASP A 34 -7.80 2.14 5.49
CA ASP A 34 -8.41 1.97 6.81
C ASP A 34 -7.38 1.42 7.82
N LEU A 35 -6.54 0.48 7.39
CA LEU A 35 -5.46 -0.05 8.23
C LEU A 35 -4.39 0.99 8.57
N LEU A 36 -3.96 1.79 7.60
CA LEU A 36 -3.02 2.88 7.87
C LEU A 36 -3.64 3.96 8.76
N GLN A 37 -4.97 4.10 8.78
CA GLN A 37 -5.66 5.06 9.64
C GLN A 37 -5.77 4.56 11.09
N ASP A 38 -6.20 3.31 11.27
CA ASP A 38 -6.70 2.81 12.56
C ASP A 38 -5.80 1.77 13.24
N SER A 39 -4.78 1.26 12.55
CA SER A 39 -3.94 0.20 13.12
C SER A 39 -2.88 0.72 14.09
N ASP A 40 -2.71 -0.03 15.18
CA ASP A 40 -1.63 0.10 16.16
C ASP A 40 -0.44 -0.85 15.88
N VAL A 41 -0.45 -1.58 14.76
CA VAL A 41 0.67 -2.45 14.39
C VAL A 41 1.94 -1.62 14.22
N PRO A 42 3.06 -1.95 14.91
CA PRO A 42 4.27 -1.12 14.93
C PRO A 42 4.79 -0.75 13.54
N ASP A 43 4.80 -1.69 12.59
CA ASP A 43 5.29 -1.42 11.24
C ASP A 43 4.34 -0.52 10.43
N ILE A 44 3.03 -0.61 10.66
CA ILE A 44 2.04 0.31 10.06
C ILE A 44 2.21 1.72 10.64
N LEU A 45 2.43 1.83 11.96
CA LEU A 45 2.73 3.10 12.61
C LEU A 45 4.04 3.74 12.09
N LYS A 46 5.05 2.92 11.76
CA LYS A 46 6.27 3.40 11.10
C LYS A 46 5.96 4.02 9.74
N ILE A 47 5.08 3.43 8.94
CA ILE A 47 4.69 3.99 7.64
C ILE A 47 4.05 5.38 7.80
N ARG A 48 3.10 5.51 8.73
CA ARG A 48 2.43 6.80 9.02
C ARG A 48 3.41 7.88 9.47
N LYS A 49 4.37 7.52 10.32
CA LYS A 49 5.31 8.49 10.90
C LYS A 49 6.52 8.78 10.00
N GLY A 50 6.97 7.77 9.26
CA GLY A 50 8.19 7.80 8.46
C GLY A 50 8.00 8.38 7.07
N ALA A 51 6.78 8.36 6.53
CA ALA A 51 6.52 8.92 5.22
C ALA A 51 6.88 10.43 5.19
N LEU A 52 7.32 10.91 4.03
CA LEU A 52 7.71 12.32 3.86
C LEU A 52 6.47 13.21 3.85
N LYS A 53 6.57 14.37 4.50
CA LYS A 53 5.49 15.37 4.55
C LYS A 53 4.97 15.67 3.14
N CYS A 54 3.75 15.24 2.85
CA CYS A 54 3.13 15.46 1.55
C CYS A 54 2.69 16.93 1.42
N LYS A 55 2.71 17.51 0.21
CA LYS A 55 2.28 18.90 -0.04
C LYS A 55 0.83 19.01 -0.52
N LYS A 56 0.12 17.89 -0.70
CA LYS A 56 -1.24 17.84 -1.28
C LYS A 56 -2.35 17.93 -0.22
N ARG A 57 -3.57 18.26 -0.68
CA ARG A 57 -4.75 18.69 0.11
C ARG A 57 -5.38 17.64 1.06
N TYR A 58 -4.93 16.39 1.07
CA TYR A 58 -5.58 15.29 1.82
C TYR A 58 -4.89 14.88 3.13
N LEU A 59 -3.93 15.69 3.61
CA LEU A 59 -3.12 15.44 4.82
C LEU A 59 -3.88 15.25 6.14
N MET A 60 -5.20 15.47 6.18
CA MET A 60 -5.98 15.40 7.42
C MET A 60 -6.31 13.97 7.87
N GLU A 61 -6.23 12.98 6.98
CA GLU A 61 -6.63 11.60 7.28
C GLU A 61 -5.44 10.73 7.73
N ILE A 62 -4.30 10.79 7.03
CA ILE A 62 -3.08 10.07 7.39
C ILE A 62 -1.86 10.98 7.15
N PRO A 63 -1.21 11.49 8.21
CA PRO A 63 -0.10 12.43 8.04
C PRO A 63 1.02 11.77 7.24
N ASN A 64 1.56 12.52 6.28
CA ASN A 64 2.70 12.16 5.44
C ASN A 64 2.48 11.02 4.41
N VAL A 65 1.32 10.40 4.36
CA VAL A 65 0.97 9.42 3.31
C VAL A 65 0.21 10.15 2.20
N GLU A 66 0.56 9.91 0.94
CA GLU A 66 -0.17 10.44 -0.21
C GLU A 66 -1.41 9.58 -0.48
N ILE A 67 -2.57 10.22 -0.60
CA ILE A 67 -3.84 9.54 -0.82
C ILE A 67 -4.24 9.71 -2.28
N HIS A 68 -4.43 8.59 -2.97
CA HIS A 68 -4.87 8.55 -4.36
C HIS A 68 -6.35 8.21 -4.45
N ASP A 69 -7.08 8.75 -5.44
CA ASP A 69 -8.52 8.48 -5.57
C ASP A 69 -8.81 7.08 -6.15
N ASN A 70 -7.86 6.52 -6.92
CA ASN A 70 -8.00 5.19 -7.51
C ASN A 70 -6.66 4.47 -7.73
N MET A 71 -6.72 3.17 -7.98
CA MET A 71 -5.55 2.31 -8.18
C MET A 71 -4.75 2.68 -9.43
N THR A 72 -5.40 3.07 -10.52
CA THR A 72 -4.72 3.42 -11.79
C THR A 72 -3.78 4.61 -11.61
N GLU A 73 -4.25 5.66 -10.93
CA GLU A 73 -3.41 6.83 -10.60
C GLU A 73 -2.23 6.46 -9.71
N ALA A 74 -2.47 5.65 -8.68
CA ALA A 74 -1.43 5.20 -7.76
C ALA A 74 -0.36 4.36 -8.47
N LEU A 75 -0.77 3.41 -9.33
CA LEU A 75 0.14 2.60 -10.13
C LEU A 75 0.94 3.45 -11.13
N ASN A 76 0.30 4.39 -11.81
CA ASN A 76 1.01 5.33 -12.68
C ASN A 76 2.07 6.12 -11.92
N GLU A 77 1.80 6.53 -10.67
CA GLU A 77 2.76 7.26 -9.86
C GLU A 77 3.94 6.38 -9.40
N VAL A 78 3.70 5.11 -9.05
CA VAL A 78 4.75 4.11 -8.80
C VAL A 78 5.69 3.98 -9.99
N CYS A 79 5.14 3.93 -11.20
CA CYS A 79 5.92 3.61 -12.40
C CYS A 79 6.71 4.78 -12.96
N ASN A 80 6.30 6.01 -12.64
CA ASN A 80 6.90 7.23 -13.19
C ASN A 80 7.67 8.06 -12.15
N SER A 81 7.70 7.65 -10.88
CA SER A 81 8.34 8.44 -9.83
C SER A 81 8.94 7.58 -8.70
N GLN A 82 9.70 8.21 -7.80
CA GLN A 82 10.20 7.56 -6.58
C GLN A 82 9.09 7.45 -5.55
N PHE A 83 8.19 6.49 -5.77
CA PHE A 83 6.97 6.32 -5.00
C PHE A 83 6.72 4.86 -4.66
N ALA A 84 6.36 4.60 -3.40
CA ALA A 84 5.97 3.30 -2.90
C ALA A 84 4.47 3.30 -2.57
N LEU A 85 3.77 2.26 -3.00
CA LEU A 85 2.34 2.10 -2.78
C LEU A 85 2.11 0.98 -1.75
N VAL A 86 1.28 1.25 -0.74
CA VAL A 86 0.75 0.21 0.14
C VAL A 86 -0.43 -0.46 -0.57
N ILE A 87 -0.29 -1.75 -0.86
CA ILE A 87 -1.20 -2.53 -1.70
C ILE A 87 -1.15 -4.01 -1.29
N MET A 88 -2.27 -4.73 -1.41
CA MET A 88 -2.29 -6.18 -1.19
C MET A 88 -1.31 -6.91 -2.14
N SER A 89 -0.68 -7.97 -1.62
CA SER A 89 0.27 -8.81 -2.37
C SER A 89 -0.31 -9.42 -3.64
N ASP A 90 -1.60 -9.74 -3.65
CA ASP A 90 -2.23 -10.42 -4.78
C ASP A 90 -2.45 -9.46 -5.96
N TYR A 91 -2.72 -8.18 -5.68
CA TYR A 91 -2.70 -7.15 -6.71
C TYR A 91 -1.29 -6.98 -7.30
N LEU A 92 -0.26 -6.98 -6.45
CA LEU A 92 1.13 -6.91 -6.92
C LEU A 92 1.49 -8.08 -7.85
N LYS A 93 1.04 -9.30 -7.51
CA LYS A 93 1.23 -10.48 -8.38
C LYS A 93 0.49 -10.34 -9.70
N ALA A 94 -0.75 -9.86 -9.69
CA ALA A 94 -1.55 -9.66 -10.89
C ALA A 94 -0.92 -8.61 -11.83
N GLN A 95 -0.34 -7.53 -11.28
CA GLN A 95 0.32 -6.49 -12.06
C GLN A 95 1.62 -6.96 -12.71
N LYS A 96 2.40 -7.85 -12.07
CA LYS A 96 3.57 -8.47 -12.71
C LYS A 96 3.23 -9.19 -14.02
N THR A 97 2.01 -9.72 -14.13
CA THR A 97 1.55 -10.43 -15.33
C THR A 97 1.11 -9.48 -16.44
N GLN A 98 0.78 -8.22 -16.15
CA GLN A 98 0.18 -7.27 -17.10
C GLN A 98 1.21 -6.35 -17.82
N GLN A 99 2.52 -6.56 -17.63
CA GLN A 99 3.64 -5.95 -18.38
C GLN A 99 3.75 -4.41 -18.40
N GLN A 100 2.87 -3.65 -17.73
CA GLN A 100 2.93 -2.18 -17.79
C GLN A 100 4.08 -1.55 -16.98
N CYS A 101 4.61 -2.26 -15.97
CA CYS A 101 5.62 -1.73 -15.06
C CYS A 101 6.16 -2.83 -14.12
N GLU A 102 7.48 -2.95 -13.98
CA GLU A 102 8.08 -3.93 -13.06
C GLU A 102 8.03 -3.41 -11.61
N MET A 103 7.04 -3.87 -10.85
CA MET A 103 6.96 -3.60 -9.42
C MET A 103 7.67 -4.68 -8.61
N VAL A 104 8.49 -4.25 -7.65
CA VAL A 104 9.24 -5.13 -6.74
C VAL A 104 8.69 -4.94 -5.32
N PRO A 105 8.40 -6.02 -4.57
CA PRO A 105 8.03 -5.90 -3.17
C PRO A 105 9.21 -5.37 -2.34
N LEU A 106 8.96 -4.32 -1.53
CA LEU A 106 9.98 -3.71 -0.66
C LEU A 106 10.14 -4.44 0.69
N GLU A 107 9.09 -5.09 1.19
CA GLU A 107 9.11 -5.93 2.39
C GLU A 107 8.18 -7.13 2.21
N GLY A 108 8.25 -8.09 3.15
CA GLY A 108 7.26 -9.15 3.28
C GLY A 108 5.88 -8.60 3.66
N PHE A 109 4.94 -9.51 3.94
CA PHE A 109 3.58 -9.13 4.31
C PHE A 109 3.56 -8.31 5.60
N LEU A 110 3.03 -7.09 5.55
CA LEU A 110 2.84 -6.23 6.74
C LEU A 110 1.80 -6.80 7.70
N TYR A 111 0.86 -7.56 7.17
CA TYR A 111 -0.22 -8.24 7.90
C TYR A 111 -0.85 -9.31 6.99
N THR A 112 -1.53 -10.28 7.59
CA THR A 112 -2.28 -11.32 6.87
C THR A 112 -3.75 -10.94 6.76
N THR A 113 -4.31 -11.05 5.55
CA THR A 113 -5.75 -10.89 5.30
C THR A 113 -6.31 -12.07 4.54
N GLU A 114 -7.60 -12.28 4.71
CA GLU A 114 -8.37 -13.25 3.95
C GLU A 114 -9.46 -12.53 3.16
N LEU A 115 -9.66 -12.94 1.91
CA LEU A 115 -10.83 -12.53 1.13
C LEU A 115 -12.03 -13.36 1.61
N SER A 116 -13.09 -12.66 2.00
CA SER A 116 -14.32 -13.25 2.52
C SER A 116 -15.54 -12.70 1.81
N PHE A 117 -16.60 -13.51 1.71
CA PHE A 117 -17.90 -13.05 1.24
C PHE A 117 -18.64 -12.34 2.38
N GLY A 118 -18.97 -11.06 2.17
CA GLY A 118 -19.84 -10.31 3.08
C GLY A 118 -21.31 -10.57 2.77
N LEU A 119 -22.07 -11.09 3.75
CA LEU A 119 -23.52 -11.17 3.68
C LEU A 119 -24.15 -10.17 4.65
N ARG A 120 -25.34 -9.68 4.32
CA ARG A 120 -26.13 -8.88 5.28
C ARG A 120 -26.39 -9.71 6.53
N GLU A 121 -26.16 -9.11 7.70
CA GLU A 121 -26.48 -9.74 8.98
C GLU A 121 -27.94 -10.22 9.00
N ARG A 122 -28.17 -11.49 9.36
CA ARG A 122 -29.50 -12.14 9.38
C ARG A 122 -30.17 -12.33 8.01
N SER A 123 -29.39 -12.32 6.94
CA SER A 123 -29.87 -12.78 5.64
C SER A 123 -30.22 -14.27 5.71
N SER A 124 -31.32 -14.69 5.09
CA SER A 124 -31.65 -16.12 4.92
C SER A 124 -30.59 -16.89 4.14
N PHE A 125 -29.74 -16.20 3.35
CA PHE A 125 -28.59 -16.79 2.69
C PHE A 125 -27.45 -17.15 3.65
N GLN A 126 -27.40 -16.57 4.85
CA GLN A 126 -26.34 -16.85 5.83
C GLN A 126 -26.42 -18.31 6.33
N GLU A 127 -27.63 -18.87 6.46
CA GLU A 127 -27.81 -20.28 6.81
C GLU A 127 -27.43 -21.19 5.64
N TYR A 128 -27.76 -20.81 4.40
CA TYR A 128 -27.46 -21.63 3.21
C TYR A 128 -25.95 -21.86 3.02
N PHE A 129 -25.12 -20.84 3.24
CA PHE A 129 -23.66 -20.97 3.10
C PHE A 129 -22.96 -21.61 4.31
N ARG A 130 -23.61 -21.73 5.47
CA ARG A 130 -22.99 -22.28 6.70
C ARG A 130 -23.05 -23.81 6.77
N TYR A 131 -23.92 -24.45 6.00
CA TYR A 131 -24.20 -25.89 6.07
C TYR A 131 -23.89 -26.67 4.78
N GLN A 132 -23.22 -26.05 3.80
CA GLN A 132 -22.53 -26.76 2.70
C GLN A 132 -21.03 -26.77 2.97
#